data_AF-A0A4Y2BNR0-F1
#
_entry.id   AF-A0A4Y2BNR0-F1
#
_cell.length_a   1.000
_cell.length_b   1.000
_cell.length_c   1.000
_cell.angle_alpha   90.00
_cell.angle_beta   90.00
_cell.angle_gamma   90.00
#
_symmetry.space_group_name_H-M   'P 1'
#
loop_
_entity.id
_entity.type
_entity.pdbx_description
1 polymer ?
#
loop_
_entity_poly.entity_id
_entity_poly.type
_entity_poly.pdbx_seq_one_letter_code
_entity_poly.pdbx_strand_id
1 'polypeptide(L)'
;MFRKGNPKRNLPALTFFNENLSWDEEVKYLGLILDRKLTFKKHIKYNTDKFWAKVHLIIPLIGKKSPLSLSNKCLLFKQVLRPILTYASQIWGLAAKTHLKKVQIMQNKLLRIITNAPWFVRNNAIHRDLKILKIEEHIKNISRKFFVNLASNKNPTIAEQVNFTNYNGKYSYPYKTTKWALPLKPP
;
A
#
# COMPACT_ATOMS: atom_id res chain seq x y z
N MET A 1 12.77 -13.69 -5.26
CA MET A 1 13.23 -13.55 -3.85
C MET A 1 14.46 -12.66 -3.86
N PHE A 2 14.34 -11.38 -3.49
CA PHE A 2 15.47 -10.45 -3.52
C PHE A 2 16.49 -10.84 -2.45
N ARG A 3 17.72 -11.18 -2.85
CA ARG A 3 18.78 -11.64 -1.94
C ARG A 3 19.19 -10.51 -0.98
N LYS A 4 19.45 -10.87 0.28
CA LYS A 4 20.01 -9.97 1.31
C LYS A 4 21.42 -9.57 0.84
N GLY A 5 21.56 -8.34 0.35
CA GLY A 5 22.78 -7.90 -0.36
C GLY A 5 24.03 -7.83 0.51
N ASN A 6 25.14 -8.26 -0.08
CA ASN A 6 26.51 -8.00 0.34
C ASN A 6 26.78 -6.48 0.47
N PRO A 7 27.69 -6.05 1.37
CA PRO A 7 28.06 -4.65 1.48
C PRO A 7 28.92 -4.22 0.29
N LYS A 8 28.68 -2.99 -0.16
CA LYS A 8 29.51 -2.15 -1.04
C LYS A 8 30.29 -2.87 -2.15
N ARG A 9 29.61 -3.18 -3.27
CA ARG A 9 30.30 -3.14 -4.57
C ARG A 9 30.33 -1.68 -5.00
N ASN A 10 31.50 -1.17 -5.40
CA ASN A 10 31.58 0.10 -6.11
C ASN A 10 30.72 -0.06 -7.37
N LEU A 11 29.58 0.61 -7.40
CA LEU A 11 28.70 0.59 -8.55
C LEU A 11 29.38 1.42 -9.64
N PRO A 12 29.43 0.94 -10.89
CA PRO A 12 30.03 1.70 -11.98
C PRO A 12 29.30 3.03 -12.16
N ALA A 13 30.01 4.06 -12.61
CA ALA A 13 29.39 5.31 -13.02
C ALA A 13 28.44 5.01 -14.18
N LEU A 14 27.18 5.44 -14.05
CA LEU A 14 26.15 5.23 -15.06
C LEU A 14 25.88 6.57 -15.75
N THR A 15 26.04 6.61 -17.07
CA THR A 15 25.66 7.76 -17.87
C THR A 15 24.30 7.53 -18.51
N PHE A 16 23.45 8.55 -18.51
CA PHE A 16 22.18 8.56 -19.23
C PHE A 16 22.06 9.89 -19.95
N PHE A 17 21.87 9.85 -21.28
CA PHE A 17 21.90 11.05 -22.13
C PHE A 17 23.13 11.95 -21.90
N ASN A 18 24.31 11.34 -21.73
CA ASN A 18 25.59 12.01 -21.43
C ASN A 18 25.67 12.72 -20.07
N GLU A 19 24.69 12.52 -19.17
CA GLU A 19 24.75 12.96 -17.79
C GLU A 19 25.13 11.81 -16.85
N ASN A 20 25.99 12.10 -15.86
CA ASN A 20 26.34 11.13 -14.81
C ASN A 20 25.20 11.01 -13.79
N LEU A 21 24.69 9.79 -13.59
CA LEU A 21 23.67 9.50 -12.59
C LEU A 21 24.29 9.24 -11.22
N SER A 22 23.76 9.91 -10.19
CA SER A 22 24.10 9.64 -8.79
C SER A 22 23.44 8.36 -8.30
N TRP A 23 24.19 7.56 -7.54
CA TRP A 23 23.65 6.40 -6.84
C TRP A 23 23.01 6.82 -5.53
N ASP A 24 21.70 7.06 -5.55
CA ASP A 24 20.93 7.38 -4.35
C ASP A 24 20.37 6.12 -3.67
N GLU A 25 20.22 6.17 -2.34
CA GLU A 25 19.67 5.04 -1.56
C GLU A 25 18.14 4.91 -1.71
N GLU A 26 17.48 6.01 -2.05
CA GLU A 26 16.05 6.13 -2.24
C GLU A 26 15.74 7.00 -3.47
N VAL A 27 14.79 6.56 -4.30
CA VAL A 27 14.35 7.30 -5.47
C VAL A 27 12.84 7.42 -5.43
N LYS A 28 12.31 8.63 -5.71
CA LYS A 28 10.88 8.87 -5.81
C LYS A 28 10.45 8.83 -7.28
N TYR A 29 9.61 7.86 -7.62
CA TYR A 29 9.05 7.71 -8.96
C TYR A 29 7.53 7.65 -8.89
N LEU A 30 6.84 8.55 -9.59
CA LEU A 30 5.38 8.68 -9.57
C LEU A 30 4.82 8.64 -8.13
N GLY A 31 5.43 9.36 -7.18
CA GLY A 31 4.98 9.39 -5.79
C GLY A 31 5.29 8.14 -4.94
N LEU A 32 5.78 7.05 -5.53
CA LEU A 32 6.29 5.87 -4.82
C LEU A 32 7.78 6.07 -4.49
N ILE A 33 8.16 5.77 -3.25
CA ILE A 33 9.57 5.84 -2.82
C ILE A 33 10.15 4.43 -2.84
N LEU A 34 11.16 4.22 -3.66
CA LEU A 34 11.84 2.95 -3.85
C LEU A 34 13.16 2.97 -3.08
N ASP A 35 13.24 2.17 -2.03
CA ASP A 35 14.48 1.94 -1.28
C ASP A 35 15.33 0.91 -2.04
N ARG A 36 16.67 0.98 -1.95
CA ARG A 36 17.61 0.01 -2.59
C ARG A 36 17.27 -1.47 -2.40
N LYS A 37 16.62 -1.81 -1.26
CA LYS A 37 16.23 -3.19 -0.90
C LYS A 37 14.75 -3.50 -1.17
N LEU A 38 14.00 -2.56 -1.76
CA LEU A 38 12.55 -2.64 -1.98
C LEU A 38 11.79 -3.05 -0.71
N THR A 39 12.24 -2.56 0.45
CA THR A 39 11.56 -2.80 1.74
C THR A 39 10.34 -1.89 1.91
N PHE A 40 10.29 -0.79 1.15
CA PHE A 40 9.27 0.27 1.20
C PHE A 40 9.13 0.90 2.59
N LYS A 41 10.19 0.83 3.42
CA LYS A 41 10.17 1.37 4.78
C LYS A 41 10.04 2.88 4.73
N LYS A 42 10.79 3.55 3.85
CA LYS A 42 10.73 5.01 3.70
C LYS A 42 9.40 5.44 3.11
N HIS A 43 8.88 4.73 2.11
CA HIS A 43 7.57 5.01 1.54
C HIS A 43 6.44 4.91 2.57
N ILE A 44 6.40 3.86 3.38
CA ILE A 44 5.37 3.70 4.41
C ILE A 44 5.47 4.79 5.46
N LYS A 45 6.69 5.20 5.85
CA LYS A 45 6.88 6.35 6.74
C LYS A 45 6.36 7.64 6.11
N TYR A 46 6.72 7.92 4.85
CA TYR A 46 6.25 9.09 4.12
C TYR A 46 4.71 9.15 4.05
N ASN A 47 4.05 8.04 3.69
CA ASN A 47 2.58 7.97 3.66
C ASN A 47 1.98 8.12 5.07
N THR A 48 2.66 7.60 6.10
CA THR A 48 2.24 7.71 7.49
C THR A 48 2.21 9.17 7.95
N ASP A 49 3.29 9.89 7.69
CA ASP A 49 3.46 11.29 8.08
C ASP A 49 2.46 12.17 7.32
N LYS A 50 2.33 11.95 6.00
CA LYS A 50 1.33 12.62 5.16
C LYS A 50 -0.10 12.37 5.61
N PHE A 51 -0.41 11.14 6.03
CA PHE A 51 -1.72 10.79 6.57
C PHE A 51 -2.01 11.54 7.87
N TRP A 52 -1.10 11.53 8.84
CA TRP A 52 -1.33 12.21 10.12
C TRP A 52 -1.42 13.73 9.97
N ALA A 53 -0.60 14.31 9.10
CA ALA A 53 -0.74 15.72 8.74
C ALA A 53 -2.16 16.03 8.21
N LYS A 54 -2.71 15.18 7.33
CA LYS A 54 -4.08 15.34 6.84
C LYS A 54 -5.13 15.09 7.91
N VAL A 55 -4.92 14.09 8.79
CA VAL A 55 -5.83 13.81 9.92
C VAL A 55 -5.93 15.03 10.82
N HIS A 56 -4.81 15.63 11.22
CA HIS A 56 -4.81 16.81 12.10
C HIS A 56 -5.62 17.98 11.51
N LEU A 57 -5.54 18.19 10.20
CA LEU A 57 -6.35 19.22 9.53
C LEU A 57 -7.86 18.93 9.59
N ILE A 58 -8.27 17.66 9.53
CA ILE A 58 -9.70 17.29 9.49
C ILE A 58 -10.25 16.85 10.86
N ILE A 59 -9.45 16.88 11.93
CA ILE A 59 -9.90 16.55 13.30
C ILE A 59 -11.20 17.28 13.67
N PRO A 60 -11.40 18.58 13.37
CA PRO A 60 -12.66 19.26 13.67
C PRO A 60 -13.90 18.60 13.05
N LEU A 61 -13.74 17.89 11.93
CA LEU A 61 -14.81 17.20 11.22
C LEU A 61 -14.99 15.74 11.64
N ILE A 62 -13.91 15.04 12.02
CA ILE A 62 -13.98 13.60 12.35
C ILE A 62 -13.93 13.31 13.84
N GLY A 63 -13.53 14.27 14.67
CA GLY A 63 -13.31 14.08 16.10
C GLY A 63 -14.59 14.00 16.92
N LYS A 64 -14.41 13.84 18.24
CA LYS A 64 -15.49 13.74 19.23
C LYS A 64 -16.44 14.94 19.20
N LYS A 65 -15.90 16.15 19.05
CA LYS A 65 -16.67 17.41 19.06
C LYS A 65 -17.38 17.71 17.74
N SER A 66 -17.15 16.92 16.69
CA SER A 66 -17.77 17.15 15.39
C SER A 66 -19.26 16.79 15.43
N PRO A 67 -20.15 17.67 14.92
CA PRO A 67 -21.58 17.40 14.80
C PRO A 67 -21.93 16.40 13.70
N LEU A 68 -20.97 15.97 12.88
CA LEU A 68 -21.22 15.03 11.79
C LEU A 68 -21.65 13.66 12.31
N SER A 69 -22.56 13.02 11.57
CA SER A 69 -22.94 11.63 11.81
C SER A 69 -21.75 10.68 11.64
N LEU A 70 -21.78 9.54 12.34
CA LEU A 70 -20.74 8.53 12.25
C LEU A 70 -20.53 8.04 10.81
N SER A 71 -21.62 7.92 10.03
CA SER A 71 -21.57 7.54 8.61
C SER A 71 -20.75 8.54 7.80
N ASN A 72 -21.00 9.84 7.97
CA ASN A 72 -20.29 10.91 7.25
C ASN A 72 -18.81 10.96 7.65
N LYS A 73 -18.48 10.76 8.93
CA LYS A 73 -17.09 10.65 9.40
C LYS A 73 -16.38 9.45 8.77
N CYS A 74 -17.06 8.31 8.68
CA CYS A 74 -16.53 7.12 8.00
C CYS A 74 -16.37 7.33 6.49
N LEU A 75 -17.27 8.08 5.86
CA LEU A 75 -17.17 8.44 4.45
C LEU A 75 -15.92 9.30 4.19
N LEU A 76 -15.66 10.31 5.03
CA LEU A 76 -14.44 11.13 4.95
C LEU A 76 -13.19 10.28 5.07
N PHE A 77 -13.17 9.31 6.00
CA PHE A 77 -12.04 8.37 6.07
C PHE A 77 -11.87 7.58 4.78
N LYS A 78 -12.95 6.98 4.25
CA LYS A 78 -12.90 6.15 3.04
C LYS A 78 -12.44 6.93 1.82
N GLN A 79 -12.88 8.18 1.65
CA GLN A 79 -12.64 8.97 0.46
C GLN A 79 -11.36 9.81 0.50
N VAL A 80 -11.01 10.38 1.66
CA VAL A 80 -9.88 11.33 1.75
C VAL A 80 -8.63 10.67 2.32
N LEU A 81 -8.79 9.96 3.43
CA LEU A 81 -7.65 9.49 4.22
C LEU A 81 -7.14 8.11 3.77
N ARG A 82 -8.05 7.19 3.44
CA ARG A 82 -7.67 5.84 3.02
C ARG A 82 -6.82 5.83 1.74
N PRO A 83 -7.09 6.65 0.70
CA PRO A 83 -6.24 6.71 -0.48
C PRO A 83 -4.79 7.11 -0.17
N ILE A 84 -4.57 7.98 0.81
CA ILE A 84 -3.21 8.37 1.24
C ILE A 84 -2.43 7.14 1.76
N LEU A 85 -3.09 6.28 2.54
CA LEU A 85 -2.47 5.06 3.06
C LEU A 85 -2.35 3.94 2.05
N THR A 86 -3.17 3.93 1.00
CA THR A 86 -3.30 2.80 0.05
C THR A 86 -2.72 3.10 -1.33
N TYR A 87 -2.19 4.31 -1.52
CA TYR A 87 -1.52 4.72 -2.75
C TYR A 87 -0.39 3.75 -3.10
N ALA A 88 -0.37 3.22 -4.32
CA ALA A 88 0.61 2.24 -4.80
C ALA A 88 0.69 0.94 -3.96
N SER A 89 -0.36 0.60 -3.21
CA SER A 89 -0.40 -0.60 -2.35
C SER A 89 -0.30 -1.92 -3.10
N GLN A 90 -0.56 -1.93 -4.40
CA GLN A 90 -0.32 -3.08 -5.29
C GLN A 90 1.16 -3.47 -5.34
N ILE A 91 2.05 -2.49 -5.15
CA ILE A 91 3.50 -2.66 -5.22
C ILE A 91 4.06 -2.88 -3.81
N TRP A 92 3.90 -1.90 -2.91
CA TRP A 92 4.46 -2.01 -1.56
C TRP A 92 3.67 -2.92 -0.62
N GLY A 93 2.48 -3.39 -1.02
CA GLY A 93 1.71 -4.38 -0.26
C GLY A 93 2.45 -5.71 -0.05
N LEU A 94 3.52 -5.95 -0.81
CA LEU A 94 4.44 -7.07 -0.66
C LEU A 94 5.53 -6.85 0.42
N ALA A 95 5.54 -5.67 1.05
CA ALA A 95 6.47 -5.34 2.13
C ALA A 95 6.33 -6.30 3.33
N ALA A 96 7.32 -6.29 4.22
CA ALA A 96 7.31 -7.12 5.42
C ALA A 96 6.05 -6.88 6.27
N LYS A 97 5.50 -7.95 6.86
CA LYS A 97 4.31 -7.89 7.72
C LYS A 97 4.43 -6.87 8.86
N THR A 98 5.64 -6.66 9.36
CA THR A 98 5.93 -5.65 10.40
C THR A 98 5.62 -4.23 9.93
N HIS A 99 5.87 -3.91 8.65
CA HIS A 99 5.52 -2.62 8.06
C HIS A 99 4.02 -2.48 7.81
N LEU A 100 3.36 -3.52 7.29
CA LEU A 100 1.90 -3.55 7.13
C LEU A 100 1.16 -3.37 8.47
N LYS A 101 1.68 -3.99 9.55
CA LYS A 101 1.14 -3.84 10.90
C LYS A 101 1.16 -2.38 11.37
N LYS A 102 2.16 -1.58 10.99
CA LYS A 102 2.21 -0.15 11.32
C LYS A 102 1.06 0.61 10.66
N VAL A 103 0.78 0.35 9.38
CA VAL A 103 -0.35 0.96 8.66
C VAL A 103 -1.69 0.56 9.29
N GLN A 104 -1.84 -0.72 9.68
CA GLN A 104 -3.04 -1.19 10.40
C GLN A 104 -3.22 -0.47 11.74
N ILE A 105 -2.15 -0.26 12.51
CA ILE A 105 -2.21 0.47 13.78
C ILE A 105 -2.71 1.90 13.55
N MET A 106 -2.28 2.55 12.47
CA MET A 106 -2.75 3.90 12.14
C MET A 106 -4.25 3.93 11.82
N GLN A 107 -4.72 2.99 10.99
CA GLN A 107 -6.15 2.85 10.72
C GLN A 107 -6.91 2.63 12.03
N ASN A 108 -6.45 1.73 12.91
CA ASN A 108 -7.09 1.48 14.21
C ASN A 108 -7.18 2.75 15.06
N LYS A 109 -6.09 3.54 15.13
CA LYS A 109 -6.07 4.81 15.88
C LYS A 109 -7.10 5.79 15.31
N LEU A 110 -7.15 5.94 13.99
CA LEU A 110 -8.12 6.83 13.35
C LEU A 110 -9.56 6.38 13.58
N LEU A 111 -9.86 5.08 13.42
CA LEU A 111 -11.22 4.58 13.63
C LEU A 111 -11.70 4.84 15.06
N ARG A 112 -10.80 4.73 16.05
CA ARG A 112 -11.13 5.09 17.44
C ARG A 112 -11.43 6.57 17.63
N ILE A 113 -10.71 7.46 16.92
CA ILE A 113 -11.00 8.90 16.93
C ILE A 113 -12.40 9.15 16.35
N ILE A 114 -12.73 8.51 15.23
CA ILE A 114 -14.02 8.63 14.54
C ILE A 114 -15.18 8.15 15.42
N THR A 115 -15.04 7.00 16.07
CA THR A 115 -16.08 6.43 16.93
C THR A 115 -16.07 6.97 18.35
N ASN A 116 -15.06 7.78 18.72
CA ASN A 116 -14.79 8.16 20.11
C ASN A 116 -14.79 6.95 21.06
N ALA A 117 -14.17 5.84 20.63
CA ALA A 117 -14.24 4.57 21.37
C ALA A 117 -13.22 4.52 22.53
N PRO A 118 -13.64 4.08 23.73
CA PRO A 118 -12.74 3.94 24.87
C PRO A 118 -11.74 2.78 24.67
N TRP A 119 -10.66 2.78 25.45
CA TRP A 119 -9.50 1.89 25.26
C TRP A 119 -9.85 0.40 25.29
N PHE A 120 -10.81 0.00 26.13
CA PHE A 120 -11.22 -1.40 26.33
C PHE A 120 -12.06 -1.99 25.19
N VAL A 121 -12.62 -1.15 24.30
CA VAL A 121 -13.36 -1.65 23.12
C VAL A 121 -12.36 -2.32 22.18
N ARG A 122 -12.62 -3.56 21.77
CA ARG A 122 -11.69 -4.30 20.88
C ARG A 122 -11.71 -3.70 19.48
N ASN A 123 -10.54 -3.59 18.84
CA ASN A 123 -10.44 -3.09 17.45
C ASN A 123 -11.29 -3.91 16.47
N ASN A 124 -11.36 -5.24 16.65
CA ASN A 124 -12.19 -6.10 15.80
C ASN A 124 -13.69 -5.75 15.87
N ALA A 125 -14.20 -5.33 17.04
CA ALA A 125 -15.59 -4.88 17.17
C ALA A 125 -15.83 -3.61 16.36
N ILE A 126 -14.95 -2.60 16.50
CA ILE A 126 -15.01 -1.36 15.72
C ILE A 126 -15.01 -1.64 14.22
N HIS A 127 -14.15 -2.54 13.75
CA HIS A 127 -14.10 -2.91 12.32
C HIS A 127 -15.39 -3.56 11.83
N ARG A 128 -15.96 -4.47 12.62
CA ARG A 128 -17.22 -5.17 12.29
C ARG A 128 -18.38 -4.19 12.25
N ASP A 129 -18.51 -3.34 13.26
CA ASP A 129 -19.65 -2.44 13.42
C ASP A 129 -19.62 -1.33 12.36
N LEU A 130 -18.43 -0.80 12.01
CA LEU A 130 -18.27 0.17 10.93
C LEU A 130 -18.27 -0.45 9.52
N LYS A 131 -18.28 -1.78 9.41
CA LYS A 131 -18.11 -2.53 8.15
C LYS A 131 -16.87 -2.05 7.36
N ILE A 132 -15.76 -1.87 8.07
CA ILE A 132 -14.50 -1.41 7.50
C ILE A 132 -13.50 -2.57 7.53
N LEU A 133 -13.02 -2.97 6.35
CA LEU A 133 -11.99 -3.99 6.21
C LEU A 133 -10.67 -3.55 6.87
N LYS A 134 -9.91 -4.54 7.34
CA LYS A 134 -8.51 -4.33 7.75
C LYS A 134 -7.67 -3.94 6.54
N ILE A 135 -6.58 -3.21 6.76
CA ILE A 135 -5.75 -2.71 5.67
C ILE A 135 -5.20 -3.85 4.83
N GLU A 136 -4.85 -4.96 5.47
CA GLU A 136 -4.33 -6.14 4.82
C GLU A 136 -5.32 -6.74 3.80
N GLU A 137 -6.57 -6.91 4.20
CA GLU A 137 -7.67 -7.39 3.35
C GLU A 137 -8.03 -6.38 2.26
N HIS A 138 -7.96 -5.09 2.58
CA HIS A 138 -8.22 -4.04 1.62
C HIS A 138 -7.17 -3.98 0.51
N ILE A 139 -5.88 -4.06 0.87
CA ILE A 139 -4.76 -4.13 -0.07
C ILE A 139 -4.88 -5.40 -0.93
N LYS A 140 -5.15 -6.56 -0.32
CA LYS A 140 -5.48 -7.81 -1.04
C LYS A 140 -6.50 -7.57 -2.15
N ASN A 141 -7.60 -6.90 -1.82
CA ASN A 141 -8.70 -6.67 -2.76
C ASN A 141 -8.30 -5.67 -3.86
N ILE A 142 -7.58 -4.59 -3.52
CA ILE A 142 -7.05 -3.64 -4.51
C ILE A 142 -6.10 -4.35 -5.48
N SER A 143 -5.14 -5.11 -4.95
CA SER A 143 -4.17 -5.84 -5.75
C SER A 143 -4.85 -6.86 -6.66
N ARG A 144 -5.82 -7.63 -6.16
CA ARG A 144 -6.56 -8.60 -6.98
C ARG A 144 -7.28 -7.91 -8.15
N LYS A 145 -8.02 -6.83 -7.87
CA LYS A 145 -8.71 -6.06 -8.91
C LYS A 145 -7.73 -5.54 -9.96
N PHE A 146 -6.60 -4.99 -9.52
CA PHE A 146 -5.56 -4.51 -10.42
C PHE A 146 -5.03 -5.59 -11.36
N PHE A 147 -4.66 -6.76 -10.83
CA PHE A 147 -4.10 -7.84 -11.65
C PHE A 147 -5.12 -8.53 -12.56
N VAL A 148 -6.38 -8.68 -12.13
CA VAL A 148 -7.46 -9.20 -12.99
C VAL A 148 -7.71 -8.24 -14.15
N ASN A 149 -7.75 -6.93 -13.87
CA ASN A 149 -7.91 -5.91 -14.91
C ASN A 149 -6.69 -5.85 -15.84
N LEU A 150 -5.48 -6.11 -15.31
CA LEU A 150 -4.26 -6.19 -16.10
C LEU A 150 -4.31 -7.35 -17.12
N ALA A 151 -4.80 -8.52 -16.68
CA ALA A 151 -4.91 -9.72 -17.53
C ALA A 151 -5.99 -9.60 -18.62
N SER A 152 -7.05 -8.83 -18.36
CA SER A 152 -8.17 -8.60 -19.30
C SER A 152 -8.02 -7.33 -20.14
N ASN A 153 -6.88 -6.64 -20.05
CA ASN A 153 -6.67 -5.38 -20.73
C ASN A 153 -6.50 -5.59 -22.25
N LYS A 154 -7.20 -4.77 -23.05
CA LYS A 154 -7.12 -4.81 -24.52
C LYS A 154 -5.87 -4.14 -25.09
N ASN A 155 -5.14 -3.36 -24.28
CA ASN A 155 -3.97 -2.63 -24.76
C ASN A 155 -2.83 -3.61 -25.10
N PRO A 156 -2.32 -3.61 -26.35
CA PRO A 156 -1.28 -4.54 -26.79
C PRO A 156 0.00 -4.42 -25.97
N THR A 157 0.43 -3.21 -25.62
CA THR A 157 1.67 -2.99 -24.84
C THR A 157 1.60 -3.63 -23.44
N ILE A 158 0.42 -3.62 -22.83
CA ILE A 158 0.20 -4.24 -21.52
C ILE A 158 0.15 -5.76 -21.67
N ALA A 159 -0.53 -6.26 -22.71
CA ALA A 159 -0.60 -7.68 -22.99
C ALA A 159 0.78 -8.28 -23.30
N GLU A 160 1.61 -7.58 -24.07
CA GLU A 160 3.01 -7.96 -24.33
C GLU A 160 3.83 -8.04 -23.05
N GLN A 161 3.69 -7.06 -22.14
CA GLN A 161 4.39 -7.09 -20.85
C GLN A 161 3.95 -8.29 -20.00
N VAL A 162 2.64 -8.61 -20.00
CA VAL A 162 2.11 -9.79 -19.30
C VAL A 162 2.66 -11.07 -19.93
N ASN A 163 2.68 -11.17 -21.26
CA ASN A 163 3.25 -12.30 -21.98
C ASN A 163 4.73 -12.47 -21.68
N PHE A 164 5.52 -11.39 -21.71
CA PHE A 164 6.93 -11.40 -21.33
C PHE A 164 7.13 -11.97 -19.93
N THR A 165 6.31 -11.56 -18.96
CA THR A 165 6.38 -12.12 -17.60
C THR A 165 5.97 -13.59 -17.51
N ASN A 166 5.09 -14.07 -18.40
CA ASN A 166 4.68 -15.48 -18.46
C ASN A 166 5.78 -16.38 -19.04
N TYR A 167 6.49 -15.93 -20.07
CA TYR A 167 7.51 -16.73 -20.77
C TYR A 167 8.90 -16.64 -20.14
N ASN A 168 9.29 -15.46 -19.65
CA ASN A 168 10.64 -15.21 -19.11
C ASN A 168 10.67 -15.09 -17.58
N GLY A 169 9.51 -14.87 -16.95
CA GLY A 169 9.41 -14.81 -15.50
C GLY A 169 9.36 -16.20 -14.89
N LYS A 170 10.07 -16.41 -13.77
CA LYS A 170 9.97 -17.65 -12.98
C LYS A 170 8.53 -17.96 -12.51
N TYR A 171 7.63 -16.94 -12.53
CA TYR A 171 6.22 -17.04 -12.21
C TYR A 171 5.38 -16.02 -13.00
N SER A 172 4.24 -16.47 -13.52
CA SER A 172 3.27 -15.71 -14.34
C SER A 172 2.76 -14.39 -13.73
N TYR A 173 2.68 -14.29 -12.39
CA TYR A 173 2.41 -13.03 -11.70
C TYR A 173 3.11 -12.97 -10.33
N PRO A 174 3.49 -11.79 -9.81
CA PRO A 174 4.20 -11.67 -8.53
C PRO A 174 3.40 -12.21 -7.33
N TYR A 175 2.07 -12.33 -7.43
CA TYR A 175 1.25 -12.93 -6.39
C TYR A 175 1.35 -14.47 -6.33
N LYS A 176 1.78 -15.14 -7.42
CA LYS A 176 1.90 -16.61 -7.49
C LYS A 176 2.95 -17.18 -6.51
N THR A 177 3.88 -16.35 -6.04
CA THR A 177 4.91 -16.73 -5.03
C THR A 177 4.58 -16.32 -3.61
N THR A 178 3.56 -15.48 -3.42
CA THR A 178 3.26 -14.92 -2.12
C THR A 178 2.02 -15.60 -1.56
N LYS A 179 1.94 -15.74 -0.22
CA LYS A 179 0.84 -16.38 0.53
C LYS A 179 -0.57 -15.76 0.28
N TRP A 180 -0.69 -14.85 -0.69
CA TRP A 180 -1.89 -14.18 -1.17
C TRP A 180 -2.50 -14.89 -2.39
N ALA A 181 -1.78 -15.81 -3.04
CA ALA A 181 -2.34 -16.73 -4.01
C ALA A 181 -3.16 -17.81 -3.29
N LEU A 182 -4.45 -17.56 -3.11
CA LEU A 182 -5.38 -18.69 -3.13
C LEU A 182 -5.53 -19.13 -4.59
N PRO A 183 -5.55 -20.44 -4.89
CA PRO A 183 -5.86 -20.92 -6.22
C PRO A 183 -7.23 -20.37 -6.60
N LEU A 184 -7.33 -19.80 -7.79
CA LEU A 184 -8.62 -19.56 -8.42
C LEU A 184 -9.27 -20.94 -8.53
N LYS A 185 -10.29 -21.23 -7.71
CA LYS A 185 -11.24 -22.26 -8.11
C LYS A 185 -12.00 -21.65 -9.28
N PRO A 186 -11.89 -22.20 -10.50
CA PRO A 186 -12.83 -21.84 -11.54
C PRO A 186 -14.26 -22.19 -11.07
N PRO A 187 -15.30 -21.49 -11.58
CA PRO A 187 -16.67 -21.92 -11.40
C PRO A 187 -16.87 -23.35 -11.92
#